data_AF-A0A7C5MI92-F1
#
_entry.id   AF-A0A7C5MI92-F1
#
_cell.length_a   1.000
_cell.length_b   1.000
_cell.length_c   1.000
_cell.angle_alpha   90.00
_cell.angle_beta   90.00
_cell.angle_gamma   90.00
#
_symmetry.space_group_name_H-M   'P 1'
#
loop_
_entity.id
_entity.type
_entity.pdbx_description
1 polymer ?
#
loop_
_entity_poly.entity_id
_entity_poly.type
_entity_poly.pdbx_seq_one_letter_code
_entity_poly.pdbx_strand_id
1 'polypeptide(L)'
;MLGEVGEKFESDLIQGLLAELDRFCVSGEGWSADVGGRRNVYDTSLVILGLSRWKGANKLIADPLRWIAGAQNADGGFGFKKGENSNVICTSLATMVMKGHDEAAEKIRKAVNWLTRSQKSDGSWDVEFEPNPNYRYGHWIHYSAPYAVLALINAGFPLNSPVVTRGVNAILARQHESGGWKILDDYPPFTHATAHALVALGEIYRRS
;
A
#
# COMPACT_ATOMS: atom_id res chain seq x y z
N MET A 1 -2.54 27.46 -18.06
CA MET A 1 -2.12 28.74 -17.45
C MET A 1 -1.71 28.49 -16.00
N LEU A 2 -0.65 27.70 -15.80
CA LEU A 2 0.07 27.49 -14.52
C LEU A 2 1.59 27.38 -14.78
N GLY A 3 2.08 27.73 -15.98
CA GLY A 3 3.40 27.29 -16.48
C GLY A 3 4.58 27.63 -15.57
N GLU A 4 4.71 28.88 -15.13
CA GLU A 4 5.87 29.29 -14.31
C GLU A 4 5.56 29.37 -12.80
N VAL A 5 4.33 29.74 -12.44
CA VAL A 5 3.89 29.79 -11.02
C VAL A 5 3.72 28.38 -10.46
N GLY A 6 3.23 27.44 -11.28
CA GLY A 6 3.11 26.03 -10.92
C GLY A 6 4.48 25.38 -10.76
N GLU A 7 5.43 25.62 -11.67
CA GLU A 7 6.79 25.05 -11.58
C GLU A 7 7.58 25.57 -10.38
N LYS A 8 7.51 26.87 -10.07
CA LYS A 8 8.19 27.43 -8.89
C LYS A 8 7.53 26.98 -7.57
N PHE A 9 6.20 26.94 -7.53
CA PHE A 9 5.46 26.45 -6.37
C PHE A 9 5.71 24.96 -6.13
N GLU A 10 5.74 24.15 -7.20
CA GLU A 10 6.13 22.74 -7.13
C GLU A 10 7.56 22.61 -6.60
N SER A 11 8.52 23.40 -7.09
CA SER A 11 9.91 23.33 -6.60
C SER A 11 10.02 23.60 -5.09
N ASP A 12 9.49 24.71 -4.59
CA ASP A 12 9.65 25.08 -3.18
C ASP A 12 8.84 24.15 -2.24
N LEU A 13 7.64 23.73 -2.66
CA LEU A 13 6.81 22.78 -1.93
C LEU A 13 7.49 21.41 -1.84
N ILE A 14 8.05 20.91 -2.95
CA ILE A 14 8.76 19.63 -2.97
C ILE A 14 9.98 19.71 -2.07
N GLN A 15 10.78 20.78 -2.14
CA GLN A 15 11.96 20.92 -1.29
C GLN A 15 11.60 20.93 0.20
N GLY A 16 10.53 21.65 0.59
CA GLY A 16 10.03 21.63 1.96
C GLY A 16 9.53 20.25 2.40
N LEU A 17 8.79 19.56 1.54
CA LEU A 17 8.29 18.20 1.81
C LEU A 17 9.44 17.19 1.94
N LEU A 18 10.43 17.25 1.05
CA LEU A 18 11.61 16.37 1.08
C LEU A 18 12.46 16.63 2.33
N ALA A 19 12.63 17.90 2.72
CA ALA A 19 13.32 18.26 3.95
C ALA A 19 12.60 17.71 5.20
N GLU A 20 11.27 17.74 5.23
CA GLU A 20 10.51 17.15 6.34
C GLU A 20 10.61 15.61 6.33
N LEU A 21 10.48 14.95 5.17
CA LEU A 21 10.64 13.51 5.06
C LEU A 21 12.03 13.02 5.49
N ASP A 22 13.08 13.82 5.29
CA ASP A 22 14.44 13.48 5.70
C ASP A 22 14.56 13.28 7.21
N ARG A 23 13.76 13.99 8.01
CA ARG A 23 13.74 13.85 9.48
C ARG A 23 13.27 12.47 9.95
N PHE A 24 12.47 11.80 9.12
CA PHE A 24 11.93 10.46 9.36
C PHE A 24 12.70 9.37 8.61
N CYS A 25 13.69 9.78 7.79
CA CYS A 25 14.50 8.87 7.00
C CYS A 25 15.49 8.14 7.88
N VAL A 26 15.55 6.81 7.73
CA VAL A 26 16.45 5.94 8.48
C VAL A 26 17.57 5.49 7.55
N SER A 27 18.71 6.18 7.67
CA SER A 27 19.94 5.87 6.92
C SER A 27 19.83 5.96 5.40
N GLY A 28 18.86 6.72 4.85
CA GLY A 28 18.64 6.82 3.40
C GLY A 28 17.91 5.62 2.78
N GLU A 29 17.54 4.62 3.58
CA GLU A 29 17.08 3.31 3.10
C GLU A 29 15.60 3.04 3.46
N GLY A 30 14.87 4.02 3.97
CA GLY A 30 13.45 3.91 4.30
C GLY A 30 12.99 4.89 5.36
N TRP A 31 11.70 4.87 5.69
CA TRP A 31 11.07 5.83 6.60
C TRP A 31 10.33 5.15 7.75
N SER A 32 10.18 5.88 8.85
CA SER A 32 9.33 5.54 9.99
C SER A 32 8.28 6.62 10.26
N ALA A 33 7.19 6.23 10.93
CA ALA A 33 6.16 7.17 11.38
C ALA A 33 6.69 8.28 12.31
N ASP A 34 7.68 7.96 13.15
CA ASP A 34 8.25 8.87 14.14
C ASP A 34 9.75 9.13 13.90
N VAL A 35 10.21 10.33 14.28
CA VAL A 35 11.64 10.70 14.24
C VAL A 35 12.43 9.79 15.19
N GLY A 36 13.53 9.21 14.69
CA GLY A 36 14.33 8.23 15.44
C GLY A 36 13.67 6.83 15.52
N GLY A 37 12.56 6.63 14.84
CA GLY A 37 11.88 5.35 14.74
C GLY A 37 12.65 4.33 13.89
N ARG A 38 12.10 3.12 13.83
CA ARG A 38 12.59 2.05 12.94
C ARG A 38 11.84 2.08 11.63
N ARG A 39 12.58 2.11 10.52
CA ARG A 39 12.01 1.96 9.17
C ARG A 39 11.13 0.73 9.06
N ASN A 40 10.05 0.86 8.31
CA ASN A 40 9.04 -0.17 8.12
C ASN A 40 8.55 -0.17 6.66
N VAL A 41 7.96 -1.28 6.22
CA VAL A 41 7.51 -1.50 4.84
C VAL A 41 6.35 -0.59 4.50
N TYR A 42 5.45 -0.32 5.44
CA TYR A 42 4.25 0.48 5.23
C TYR A 42 4.59 1.93 4.87
N ASP A 43 5.25 2.65 5.77
CA ASP A 43 5.61 4.07 5.60
C ASP A 43 6.55 4.23 4.40
N THR A 44 7.54 3.35 4.29
CA THR A 44 8.50 3.41 3.17
C THR A 44 7.79 3.24 1.82
N SER A 45 6.82 2.34 1.72
CA SER A 45 6.06 2.15 0.48
C SER A 45 5.18 3.36 0.16
N LEU A 46 4.53 3.97 1.15
CA LEU A 46 3.73 5.17 0.94
C LEU A 46 4.58 6.35 0.46
N VAL A 47 5.77 6.54 1.04
CA VAL A 47 6.72 7.56 0.59
C VAL A 47 7.17 7.28 -0.85
N ILE A 48 7.54 6.05 -1.20
CA ILE A 48 7.91 5.70 -2.58
C ILE A 48 6.76 5.97 -3.56
N LEU A 49 5.52 5.58 -3.22
CA LEU A 49 4.35 5.85 -4.05
C LEU A 49 4.14 7.35 -4.27
N GLY A 50 4.33 8.16 -3.23
CA GLY A 50 4.27 9.62 -3.29
C GLY A 50 5.37 10.17 -4.20
N LEU A 51 6.63 9.85 -3.92
CA LEU A 51 7.81 10.29 -4.68
C LEU A 51 7.71 9.91 -6.16
N SER A 52 7.14 8.74 -6.49
CA SER A 52 6.94 8.27 -7.87
C SER A 52 6.02 9.17 -8.71
N ARG A 53 5.32 10.13 -8.09
CA ARG A 53 4.47 11.11 -8.80
C ARG A 53 5.19 12.40 -9.13
N TRP A 54 6.42 12.58 -8.66
CA TRP A 54 7.18 13.81 -8.83
C TRP A 54 8.36 13.59 -9.78
N LYS A 55 8.54 14.52 -10.72
CA LYS A 55 9.69 14.50 -11.62
C LYS A 55 10.98 14.72 -10.81
N GLY A 56 12.01 13.93 -11.10
CA GLY A 56 13.33 14.06 -10.47
C GLY A 56 13.51 13.37 -9.11
N ALA A 57 12.44 12.84 -8.51
CA ALA A 57 12.50 12.16 -7.22
C ALA A 57 13.07 10.72 -7.29
N ASN A 58 13.30 10.17 -8.49
CA ASN A 58 13.78 8.79 -8.71
C ASN A 58 15.05 8.44 -7.92
N LYS A 59 15.93 9.43 -7.70
CA LYS A 59 17.18 9.26 -6.95
C LYS A 59 16.96 8.88 -5.49
N LEU A 60 15.81 9.26 -4.93
CA LEU A 60 15.42 9.02 -3.54
C LEU A 60 14.71 7.66 -3.35
N ILE A 61 14.39 6.96 -4.45
CA ILE A 61 13.59 5.73 -4.41
C ILE A 61 14.47 4.48 -4.41
N ALA A 62 15.65 4.53 -5.04
CA ALA A 62 16.46 3.34 -5.31
C ALA A 62 16.86 2.56 -4.05
N ASP A 63 17.43 3.24 -3.04
CA ASP A 63 17.85 2.59 -1.79
C ASP A 63 16.67 2.10 -0.94
N PRO A 64 15.61 2.90 -0.71
CA PRO A 64 14.42 2.42 -0.04
C PRO A 64 13.76 1.23 -0.71
N LEU A 65 13.75 1.20 -2.05
CA LEU A 65 13.20 0.07 -2.79
C LEU A 65 14.04 -1.19 -2.63
N ARG A 66 15.38 -1.07 -2.70
CA ARG A 66 16.30 -2.19 -2.41
C ARG A 66 16.07 -2.73 -1.01
N TRP A 67 15.88 -1.84 -0.04
CA TRP A 67 15.58 -2.25 1.33
C TRP A 67 14.24 -3.00 1.43
N ILE A 68 13.16 -2.49 0.80
CA ILE A 68 11.87 -3.20 0.73
C ILE A 68 12.08 -4.59 0.14
N ALA A 69 12.73 -4.73 -1.02
CA ALA A 69 12.97 -6.02 -1.66
C ALA A 69 13.77 -6.99 -0.75
N GLY A 70 14.69 -6.45 0.05
CA GLY A 70 15.47 -7.18 1.06
C GLY A 70 14.72 -7.48 2.37
N ALA A 71 13.55 -6.90 2.59
CA ALA A 71 12.69 -7.17 3.74
C ALA A 71 11.71 -8.33 3.52
N GLN A 72 11.65 -8.92 2.31
CA GLN A 72 10.77 -10.03 2.00
C GLN A 72 11.08 -11.27 2.85
N ASN A 73 10.03 -11.84 3.44
CA ASN A 73 10.11 -13.07 4.22
C ASN A 73 10.23 -14.31 3.33
N ALA A 74 10.63 -15.44 3.93
CA ALA A 74 10.80 -16.71 3.22
C ALA A 74 9.49 -17.22 2.59
N ASP A 75 8.34 -16.89 3.17
CA ASP A 75 7.00 -17.25 2.65
C ASP A 75 6.58 -16.44 1.41
N GLY A 76 7.35 -15.40 1.07
CA GLY A 76 7.12 -14.48 -0.04
C GLY A 76 6.39 -13.20 0.31
N GLY A 77 5.85 -13.07 1.52
CA GLY A 77 5.15 -11.88 1.99
C GLY A 77 6.07 -10.88 2.68
N PHE A 78 5.47 -9.81 3.20
CA PHE A 78 6.15 -8.74 3.93
C PHE A 78 5.37 -8.41 5.21
N GLY A 79 6.09 -8.28 6.32
CA GLY A 79 5.55 -7.76 7.58
C GLY A 79 5.65 -6.24 7.66
N PHE A 80 5.15 -5.66 8.75
CA PHE A 80 5.28 -4.22 8.99
C PHE A 80 6.75 -3.83 9.09
N LYS A 81 7.52 -4.48 9.98
CA LYS A 81 8.99 -4.38 9.98
C LYS A 81 9.63 -5.65 9.44
N LYS A 82 10.90 -5.53 9.02
CA LYS A 82 11.71 -6.67 8.57
C LYS A 82 11.76 -7.73 9.68
N GLY A 83 11.41 -8.97 9.33
CA GLY A 83 11.40 -10.12 10.22
C GLY A 83 10.11 -10.35 11.00
N GLU A 84 9.13 -9.43 10.90
CA GLU A 84 7.78 -9.67 11.43
C GLU A 84 6.96 -10.53 10.47
N ASN A 85 5.87 -11.13 10.99
CA ASN A 85 4.96 -11.96 10.20
C ASN A 85 4.40 -11.18 9.00
N SER A 86 4.31 -11.86 7.85
CA SER A 86 3.76 -11.30 6.63
C SER A 86 2.30 -10.90 6.81
N ASN A 87 1.91 -9.73 6.29
CA ASN A 87 0.53 -9.26 6.29
C ASN A 87 0.12 -8.74 4.90
N VAL A 88 -1.18 -8.55 4.68
CA VAL A 88 -1.76 -8.29 3.36
C VAL A 88 -1.37 -6.91 2.87
N ILE A 89 -1.47 -5.89 3.71
CA ILE A 89 -1.19 -4.51 3.31
C ILE A 89 0.28 -4.30 2.97
N CYS A 90 1.21 -4.75 3.82
CA CYS A 90 2.63 -4.59 3.56
C CYS A 90 3.04 -5.37 2.32
N THR A 91 2.51 -6.59 2.13
CA THR A 91 2.76 -7.38 0.93
C THR A 91 2.21 -6.70 -0.33
N SER A 92 1.02 -6.10 -0.24
CA SER A 92 0.38 -5.39 -1.35
C SER A 92 1.14 -4.12 -1.73
N LEU A 93 1.47 -3.28 -0.75
CA LEU A 93 2.23 -2.04 -0.95
C LEU A 93 3.62 -2.33 -1.52
N ALA A 94 4.36 -3.29 -0.94
CA ALA A 94 5.65 -3.71 -1.44
C ALA A 94 5.56 -4.19 -2.91
N THR A 95 4.54 -4.97 -3.25
CA THR A 95 4.29 -5.43 -4.63
C THR A 95 4.09 -4.25 -5.59
N MET A 96 3.33 -3.25 -5.18
CA MET A 96 3.05 -2.08 -6.02
C MET A 96 4.27 -1.21 -6.26
N VAL A 97 5.11 -0.98 -5.24
CA VAL A 97 6.31 -0.13 -5.39
C VAL A 97 7.46 -0.84 -6.09
N MET A 98 7.53 -2.17 -6.02
CA MET A 98 8.51 -2.96 -6.77
C MET A 98 8.20 -3.05 -8.27
N LYS A 99 6.97 -2.77 -8.69
CA LYS A 99 6.59 -2.81 -10.10
C LYS A 99 7.44 -1.86 -10.93
N GLY A 100 7.93 -2.33 -12.08
CA GLY A 100 8.74 -1.54 -13.00
C GLY A 100 10.25 -1.58 -12.71
N HIS A 101 10.66 -2.38 -11.73
CA HIS A 101 12.06 -2.65 -11.43
C HIS A 101 12.36 -4.12 -11.75
N ASP A 102 13.05 -4.37 -12.86
CA ASP A 102 13.26 -5.73 -13.39
C ASP A 102 13.93 -6.67 -12.38
N GLU A 103 14.83 -6.14 -11.56
CA GLU A 103 15.51 -6.88 -10.49
C GLU A 103 14.55 -7.40 -9.41
N ALA A 104 13.33 -6.87 -9.33
CA ALA A 104 12.31 -7.26 -8.36
C ALA A 104 11.28 -8.26 -8.91
N ALA A 105 11.40 -8.73 -10.16
CA ALA A 105 10.41 -9.61 -10.78
C ALA A 105 10.12 -10.88 -9.95
N GLU A 106 11.17 -11.55 -9.46
CA GLU A 106 11.01 -12.74 -8.62
C GLU A 106 10.39 -12.42 -7.25
N LYS A 107 10.72 -11.24 -6.68
CA LYS A 107 10.15 -10.76 -5.43
C LYS A 107 8.65 -10.50 -5.58
N ILE A 108 8.25 -9.83 -6.65
CA ILE A 108 6.85 -9.60 -7.04
C ILE A 108 6.13 -10.95 -7.18
N ARG A 109 6.72 -11.89 -7.93
CA ARG A 109 6.13 -13.23 -8.13
C ARG A 109 5.86 -13.94 -6.80
N LYS A 110 6.80 -13.90 -5.85
CA LYS A 110 6.60 -14.48 -4.52
C LYS A 110 5.51 -13.76 -3.72
N ALA A 111 5.46 -12.43 -3.81
CA ALA A 111 4.47 -11.62 -3.11
C ALA A 111 3.05 -11.87 -3.62
N VAL A 112 2.84 -11.92 -4.95
CA VAL A 112 1.51 -12.23 -5.51
C VAL A 112 1.07 -13.66 -5.22
N ASN A 113 2.02 -14.60 -5.18
CA ASN A 113 1.74 -15.98 -4.76
C ASN A 113 1.32 -16.04 -3.29
N TRP A 114 1.97 -15.26 -2.42
CA TRP A 114 1.55 -15.13 -1.03
C TRP A 114 0.13 -14.54 -0.93
N LEU A 115 -0.14 -13.41 -1.60
CA LEU A 115 -1.47 -12.79 -1.62
C LEU A 115 -2.57 -13.74 -2.10
N THR A 116 -2.29 -14.50 -3.16
CA THR A 116 -3.25 -15.47 -3.72
C THR A 116 -3.55 -16.60 -2.75
N ARG A 117 -2.54 -17.11 -2.01
CA ARG A 117 -2.73 -18.17 -1.00
C ARG A 117 -3.39 -17.67 0.28
N SER A 118 -3.18 -16.39 0.63
CA SER A 118 -3.79 -15.76 1.81
C SER A 118 -5.23 -15.30 1.58
N GLN A 119 -5.77 -15.40 0.36
CA GLN A 119 -7.17 -15.10 0.11
C GLN A 119 -8.07 -16.16 0.76
N LYS A 120 -9.09 -15.71 1.48
CA LYS A 120 -10.08 -16.58 2.12
C LYS A 120 -11.03 -17.18 1.09
N SER A 121 -11.79 -18.20 1.51
CA SER A 121 -12.78 -18.88 0.68
C SER A 121 -13.90 -17.94 0.19
N ASP A 122 -14.23 -16.91 0.97
CA ASP A 122 -15.21 -15.87 0.61
C ASP A 122 -14.65 -14.79 -0.35
N GLY A 123 -13.37 -14.89 -0.73
CA GLY A 123 -12.69 -13.93 -1.59
C GLY A 123 -12.05 -12.74 -0.87
N SER A 124 -12.29 -12.59 0.43
CA SER A 124 -11.70 -11.51 1.24
C SER A 124 -10.25 -11.83 1.63
N TRP A 125 -9.61 -10.84 2.26
CA TRP A 125 -8.34 -10.99 2.95
C TRP A 125 -8.51 -10.61 4.42
N ASP A 126 -7.56 -11.01 5.27
CA ASP A 126 -7.53 -10.56 6.65
C ASP A 126 -7.48 -9.04 6.77
N VAL A 127 -8.07 -8.55 7.86
CA VAL A 127 -8.01 -7.17 8.29
C VAL A 127 -6.82 -7.04 9.23
N GLU A 128 -5.97 -6.04 9.01
CA GLU A 128 -4.84 -5.80 9.92
C GLU A 128 -5.20 -4.84 11.04
N PHE A 129 -4.72 -5.17 12.23
CA PHE A 129 -4.83 -4.36 13.43
C PHE A 129 -3.45 -3.87 13.84
N GLU A 130 -3.26 -2.56 13.88
CA GLU A 130 -2.03 -1.95 14.37
C GLU A 130 -2.29 -1.35 15.76
N PRO A 131 -1.56 -1.78 16.81
CA PRO A 131 -1.75 -1.24 18.16
C PRO A 131 -1.70 0.28 18.22
N ASN A 132 -2.76 0.88 18.75
CA ASN A 132 -2.83 2.30 19.07
C ASN A 132 -3.60 2.51 20.37
N PRO A 133 -2.92 2.83 21.48
CA PRO A 133 -3.56 3.02 22.78
C PRO A 133 -4.54 4.21 22.81
N ASN A 134 -4.44 5.14 21.86
CA ASN A 134 -5.30 6.32 21.76
C ASN A 134 -6.54 6.09 20.89
N TYR A 135 -6.72 4.91 20.28
CA TYR A 135 -7.87 4.62 19.44
C TYR A 135 -8.97 3.92 20.23
N ARG A 136 -10.24 4.14 19.84
CA ARG A 136 -11.43 3.61 20.55
C ARG A 136 -11.37 2.11 20.81
N TYR A 137 -10.73 1.35 19.92
CA TYR A 137 -10.61 -0.11 20.01
C TYR A 137 -9.18 -0.56 20.32
N GLY A 138 -8.30 0.35 20.72
CA GLY A 138 -6.89 0.03 21.02
C GLY A 138 -6.04 -0.29 19.79
N HIS A 139 -6.60 -0.21 18.58
CA HIS A 139 -5.91 -0.53 17.32
C HIS A 139 -6.42 0.32 16.15
N TRP A 140 -5.53 0.76 15.25
CA TRP A 140 -5.92 1.14 13.90
C TRP A 140 -6.34 -0.10 13.11
N ILE A 141 -7.40 0.02 12.34
CA ILE A 141 -7.95 -1.07 11.53
C ILE A 141 -7.74 -0.71 10.07
N HIS A 142 -7.00 -1.55 9.37
CA HIS A 142 -6.71 -1.31 7.97
C HIS A 142 -7.56 -2.19 7.05
N TYR A 143 -8.19 -1.58 6.03
CA TYR A 143 -8.97 -2.33 5.05
C TYR A 143 -8.07 -2.84 3.92
N SER A 144 -7.71 -4.11 4.00
CA SER A 144 -6.59 -4.68 3.24
C SER A 144 -6.98 -5.22 1.86
N ALA A 145 -8.23 -5.65 1.69
CA ALA A 145 -8.72 -6.24 0.44
C ALA A 145 -8.58 -5.32 -0.78
N PRO A 146 -8.89 -4.00 -0.71
CA PRO A 146 -8.63 -3.08 -1.82
C PRO A 146 -7.15 -3.04 -2.25
N TYR A 147 -6.21 -3.08 -1.32
CA TYR A 147 -4.78 -3.09 -1.62
C TYR A 147 -4.35 -4.41 -2.28
N ALA A 148 -4.85 -5.55 -1.81
CA ALA A 148 -4.55 -6.84 -2.41
C ALA A 148 -4.99 -6.91 -3.87
N VAL A 149 -6.21 -6.44 -4.17
CA VAL A 149 -6.74 -6.36 -5.53
C VAL A 149 -5.89 -5.43 -6.41
N LEU A 150 -5.55 -4.23 -5.92
CA LEU A 150 -4.69 -3.29 -6.63
C LEU A 150 -3.30 -3.89 -6.91
N ALA A 151 -2.71 -4.59 -5.94
CA ALA A 151 -1.40 -5.22 -6.09
C ALA A 151 -1.42 -6.32 -7.16
N LEU A 152 -2.44 -7.18 -7.18
CA LEU A 152 -2.61 -8.23 -8.18
C LEU A 152 -2.77 -7.65 -9.59
N ILE A 153 -3.66 -6.66 -9.74
CA ILE A 153 -3.90 -5.98 -11.02
C ILE A 153 -2.65 -5.22 -11.49
N ASN A 154 -1.91 -4.61 -10.56
CA ASN A 154 -0.64 -3.96 -10.89
C ASN A 154 0.43 -4.97 -11.31
N ALA A 155 0.46 -6.16 -10.71
CA ALA A 155 1.33 -7.25 -11.12
C ALA A 155 0.91 -7.94 -12.43
N GLY A 156 -0.16 -7.47 -13.09
CA GLY A 156 -0.57 -7.94 -14.41
C GLY A 156 -1.64 -9.04 -14.40
N PHE A 157 -2.28 -9.32 -13.25
CA PHE A 157 -3.41 -10.24 -13.23
C PHE A 157 -4.59 -9.66 -14.03
N PRO A 158 -5.21 -10.45 -14.92
CA PRO A 158 -6.43 -10.03 -15.62
C PRO A 158 -7.56 -9.73 -14.64
N LEU A 159 -8.41 -8.74 -14.99
CA LEU A 159 -9.57 -8.36 -14.18
C LEU A 159 -10.58 -9.51 -14.01
N ASN A 160 -10.65 -10.42 -14.98
CA ASN A 160 -11.49 -11.62 -14.96
C ASN A 160 -10.80 -12.85 -14.33
N SER A 161 -9.60 -12.71 -13.78
CA SER A 161 -8.95 -13.83 -13.09
C SER A 161 -9.72 -14.16 -11.80
N PRO A 162 -9.86 -15.45 -11.43
CA PRO A 162 -10.68 -15.85 -10.28
C PRO A 162 -10.30 -15.15 -8.97
N VAL A 163 -9.00 -14.95 -8.71
CA VAL A 163 -8.51 -14.27 -7.50
C VAL A 163 -8.94 -12.80 -7.46
N VAL A 164 -8.86 -12.08 -8.59
CA VAL A 164 -9.26 -10.68 -8.69
C VAL A 164 -10.77 -10.55 -8.59
N THR A 165 -11.53 -11.34 -9.36
CA THR A 165 -12.99 -11.27 -9.35
C THR A 165 -13.58 -11.59 -7.97
N ARG A 166 -13.08 -12.62 -7.28
CA ARG A 166 -13.50 -12.90 -5.89
C ARG A 166 -13.15 -11.76 -4.94
N GLY A 167 -11.97 -11.16 -5.08
CA GLY A 167 -11.55 -10.01 -4.28
C GLY A 167 -12.45 -8.80 -4.47
N VAL A 168 -12.79 -8.49 -5.72
CA VAL A 168 -13.73 -7.41 -6.06
C VAL A 168 -15.11 -7.67 -5.47
N ASN A 169 -15.63 -8.89 -5.61
CA ASN A 169 -16.92 -9.27 -5.03
C ASN A 169 -16.92 -9.15 -3.50
N ALA A 170 -15.84 -9.54 -2.83
CA ALA A 170 -15.69 -9.37 -1.39
C ALA A 170 -15.65 -7.89 -0.97
N ILE A 171 -15.05 -7.01 -1.78
CA ILE A 171 -15.10 -5.56 -1.54
C ILE A 171 -16.53 -5.06 -1.71
N LEU A 172 -17.21 -5.39 -2.80
CA LEU A 172 -18.59 -4.96 -3.07
C LEU A 172 -19.58 -5.42 -1.99
N ALA A 173 -19.41 -6.64 -1.47
CA ALA A 173 -20.24 -7.19 -0.41
C ALA A 173 -20.14 -6.42 0.93
N ARG A 174 -19.13 -5.56 1.10
CA ARG A 174 -18.93 -4.72 2.29
C ARG A 174 -19.42 -3.28 2.11
N GLN A 175 -19.99 -2.92 0.96
CA GLN A 175 -20.65 -1.63 0.82
C GLN A 175 -21.90 -1.59 1.71
N HIS A 176 -22.01 -0.53 2.49
CA HIS A 176 -23.17 -0.26 3.33
C HIS A 176 -24.26 0.46 2.53
N GLU A 177 -25.51 0.44 2.99
CA GLU A 177 -26.66 1.12 2.37
C GLU A 177 -26.46 2.63 2.18
N SER A 178 -25.61 3.25 3.02
CA SER A 178 -25.23 4.67 2.90
C SER A 178 -24.23 4.95 1.77
N GLY A 179 -23.73 3.92 1.09
CA GLY A 179 -22.70 4.01 0.06
C GLY A 179 -21.26 3.97 0.58
N GLY A 180 -21.04 4.10 1.90
CA GLY A 180 -19.73 3.94 2.53
C GLY A 180 -19.32 2.47 2.72
N TRP A 181 -18.06 2.23 3.07
CA TRP A 181 -17.55 0.88 3.33
C TRP A 181 -17.31 0.60 4.81
N LYS A 182 -17.73 -0.59 5.25
CA LYS A 182 -17.44 -1.14 6.58
C LYS A 182 -16.34 -2.19 6.51
N ILE A 183 -15.50 -2.27 7.54
CA ILE A 183 -14.44 -3.29 7.65
C ILE A 183 -14.88 -4.51 8.46
N LEU A 184 -15.75 -4.31 9.44
CA LEU A 184 -16.32 -5.37 10.27
C LEU A 184 -17.85 -5.25 10.22
N ASP A 185 -18.56 -6.34 10.46
CA ASP A 185 -20.02 -6.37 10.29
C ASP A 185 -20.76 -5.48 11.27
N ASP A 186 -20.21 -5.31 12.47
CA ASP A 186 -20.69 -4.49 13.57
C ASP A 186 -20.09 -3.06 13.60
N TYR A 187 -19.34 -2.69 12.56
CA TYR A 187 -18.64 -1.40 12.48
C TYR A 187 -19.28 -0.48 11.43
N PRO A 188 -19.60 0.78 11.78
CA PRO A 188 -20.22 1.70 10.82
C PRO A 188 -19.23 2.05 9.69
N PRO A 189 -19.72 2.46 8.52
CA PRO A 189 -18.83 2.94 7.47
C PRO A 189 -17.96 4.10 7.93
N PHE A 190 -16.71 4.13 7.45
CA PHE A 190 -15.80 5.23 7.77
C PHE A 190 -14.88 5.60 6.61
N THR A 191 -14.31 6.79 6.70
CA THR A 191 -13.63 7.46 5.59
C THR A 191 -12.48 6.65 5.01
N HIS A 192 -11.63 6.05 5.86
CA HIS A 192 -10.49 5.26 5.38
C HIS A 192 -10.93 4.05 4.54
N ALA A 193 -11.84 3.22 5.08
CA ALA A 193 -12.34 2.05 4.35
C ALA A 193 -13.01 2.45 3.03
N THR A 194 -13.80 3.52 3.05
CA THR A 194 -14.49 4.06 1.87
C THR A 194 -13.50 4.58 0.84
N ALA A 195 -12.46 5.31 1.25
CA ALA A 195 -11.43 5.80 0.35
C ALA A 195 -10.64 4.66 -0.31
N HIS A 196 -10.28 3.62 0.44
CA HIS A 196 -9.57 2.47 -0.11
C HIS A 196 -10.41 1.72 -1.15
N ALA A 197 -11.69 1.48 -0.84
CA ALA A 197 -12.62 0.87 -1.79
C ALA A 197 -12.78 1.74 -3.05
N LEU A 198 -12.94 3.05 -2.89
CA LEU A 198 -13.07 3.99 -4.00
C LEU A 198 -11.85 3.96 -4.93
N VAL A 199 -10.63 3.95 -4.38
CA VAL A 199 -9.40 3.88 -5.19
C VAL A 199 -9.33 2.56 -5.97
N ALA A 200 -9.60 1.42 -5.33
CA ALA A 200 -9.54 0.12 -5.99
C ALA A 200 -10.62 -0.02 -7.09
N LEU A 201 -11.87 0.31 -6.78
CA LEU A 201 -12.99 0.23 -7.72
C LEU A 201 -12.81 1.23 -8.87
N GLY A 202 -12.31 2.44 -8.59
CA GLY A 202 -11.99 3.42 -9.61
C GLY A 202 -10.87 2.98 -10.56
N GLU A 203 -9.83 2.30 -10.05
CA GLU A 203 -8.79 1.70 -10.90
C GLU A 203 -9.35 0.59 -11.80
N ILE A 204 -10.22 -0.27 -11.26
CA ILE A 204 -10.87 -1.33 -12.03
C ILE A 204 -11.73 -0.75 -13.14
N TYR A 205 -12.57 0.24 -12.82
CA TYR A 205 -13.42 0.94 -13.79
C TYR A 205 -12.63 1.60 -14.91
N ARG A 206 -11.44 2.14 -14.62
CA ARG A 206 -10.57 2.73 -15.64
C ARG A 206 -9.92 1.71 -16.58
N ARG A 207 -9.88 0.43 -16.21
CA ARG A 207 -9.22 -0.66 -16.96
C ARG A 207 -10.20 -1.61 -17.64
N SER A 208 -11.49 -1.52 -17.33
CA SER A 208 -12.58 -2.25 -18.00
C SER A 208 -12.98 -1.58 -19.29
#